data_AF-A0A2E0RWD6-F1
#
_entry.id   AF-A0A2E0RWD6-F1
#
_cell.length_a   1.000
_cell.length_b   1.000
_cell.length_c   1.000
_cell.angle_alpha   90.00
_cell.angle_beta   90.00
_cell.angle_gamma   90.00
#
_symmetry.space_group_name_H-M   'P 1'
#
loop_
_entity.id
_entity.type
_entity.pdbx_description
1 polymer ?
#
loop_
_entity_poly.entity_id
_entity_poly.type
_entity_poly.pdbx_seq_one_letter_code
_entity_poly.pdbx_strand_id
1 'polypeptide(L)'
;MAQVTLRGNPFNTNGDLPAVGSSAPSFSLVGSDLSEISSSDLAGKKVVLNIFPSIDTPTCAQSVRQFNEKAAGLEDTVVLCVSEDLPFAAGRFCGAEGIENVKTGSGFRSDFAEQYGVRLTEGPLAGVMARAVVVVDE
;
A
#
# COMPACT_ATOMS: atom_id res chain seq x y z
N MET A 1 13.17 1.61 13.53
CA MET A 1 13.36 0.49 12.61
C MET A 1 12.54 -0.66 13.13
N ALA A 2 11.54 -1.10 12.37
CA ALA A 2 10.63 -2.15 12.81
C ALA A 2 11.15 -3.54 12.45
N GLN A 3 10.93 -4.50 13.33
CA GLN A 3 11.14 -5.93 13.05
C GLN A 3 9.78 -6.58 12.79
N VAL A 4 9.67 -7.23 11.63
CA VAL A 4 8.52 -8.04 11.23
C VAL A 4 8.96 -9.51 11.08
N THR A 5 8.01 -10.43 10.92
CA THR A 5 8.34 -11.84 10.72
C THR A 5 7.67 -12.42 9.48
N LEU A 6 8.38 -13.32 8.80
CA LEU A 6 7.84 -14.15 7.72
C LEU A 6 7.98 -15.62 8.13
N ARG A 7 6.84 -16.25 8.44
CA ARG A 7 6.78 -17.65 8.94
C ARG A 7 7.69 -17.87 10.16
N GLY A 8 7.75 -16.89 11.06
CA GLY A 8 8.58 -16.92 12.27
C GLY A 8 10.03 -16.48 12.08
N ASN A 9 10.51 -16.29 10.84
CA ASN A 9 11.84 -15.74 10.61
C ASN A 9 11.80 -14.21 10.69
N PRO A 10 12.70 -13.56 11.44
CA PRO A 10 12.72 -12.10 11.58
C PRO A 10 13.26 -11.41 10.31
N PHE A 11 12.69 -10.25 10.00
CA PHE A 11 13.10 -9.33 8.94
C PHE A 11 13.02 -7.90 9.47
N ASN A 12 13.93 -7.04 9.05
CA ASN A 12 13.91 -5.61 9.38
C ASN A 12 13.40 -4.76 8.22
N THR A 13 12.62 -3.72 8.53
CA THR A 13 12.32 -2.64 7.58
C THR A 13 13.41 -1.57 7.63
N ASN A 14 13.35 -0.56 6.74
CA ASN A 14 14.29 0.55 6.70
C ASN A 14 14.00 1.63 7.76
N GLY A 15 12.83 1.60 8.40
CA GLY A 15 12.34 2.65 9.27
C GLY A 15 11.19 2.19 10.15
N ASP A 16 10.42 3.12 10.68
CA ASP A 16 9.16 2.86 11.37
C ASP A 16 8.02 3.48 10.57
N LEU A 17 6.80 2.97 10.73
CA LEU A 17 5.61 3.61 10.16
C LEU A 17 5.46 5.03 10.72
N PRO A 18 4.84 5.95 9.96
CA PRO A 18 4.47 7.26 10.47
C PRO A 18 3.66 7.14 11.77
N ALA A 19 4.00 7.95 12.76
CA ALA A 19 3.32 7.94 14.05
C ALA A 19 1.91 8.55 13.91
N VAL A 20 0.96 8.08 14.71
CA VAL A 20 -0.39 8.66 14.77
C VAL A 20 -0.29 10.15 15.14
N GLY A 21 -0.98 11.00 14.39
CA GLY A 21 -0.96 12.46 14.55
C GLY A 21 0.23 13.16 13.89
N SER A 22 1.16 12.42 13.25
CA SER A 22 2.17 13.03 12.38
C SER A 22 1.61 13.23 10.96
N SER A 23 2.11 14.24 10.25
CA SER A 23 1.79 14.44 8.83
C SER A 23 2.29 13.25 8.01
N ALA A 24 1.42 12.69 7.17
CA ALA A 24 1.81 11.61 6.27
C ALA A 24 2.84 12.12 5.23
N PRO A 25 3.92 11.37 4.97
CA PRO A 25 4.87 11.73 3.92
C PRO A 25 4.18 11.84 2.56
N SER A 26 4.56 12.85 1.77
CA SER A 26 4.09 12.97 0.38
C SER A 26 4.57 11.78 -0.44
N PHE A 27 3.76 11.34 -1.39
CA PHE A 27 4.15 10.26 -2.29
C PHE A 27 3.69 10.50 -3.72
N SER A 28 4.35 9.79 -4.64
CA SER A 28 3.96 9.62 -6.02
C SER A 28 4.08 8.14 -6.37
N LEU A 29 2.98 7.56 -6.85
CA LEU A 29 2.87 6.15 -7.21
C LEU A 29 2.37 6.03 -8.65
N VAL A 30 2.54 4.87 -9.28
CA VAL A 30 2.09 4.64 -10.65
C VAL A 30 0.81 3.81 -10.66
N GLY A 31 -0.27 4.38 -11.20
CA GLY A 31 -1.55 3.72 -11.38
C GLY A 31 -1.50 2.59 -12.41
N SER A 32 -2.54 1.78 -12.46
CA SER A 32 -2.67 0.64 -13.40
C SER A 32 -2.66 1.06 -14.87
N ASP A 33 -3.05 2.30 -15.17
CA ASP A 33 -3.04 2.92 -16.48
C ASP A 33 -1.73 3.66 -16.81
N LEU A 34 -0.69 3.46 -15.98
CA LEU A 34 0.61 4.13 -16.04
C LEU A 34 0.58 5.64 -15.71
N SER A 35 -0.59 6.17 -15.32
CA SER A 35 -0.68 7.54 -14.81
C SER A 35 -0.04 7.65 -13.42
N GLU A 36 0.28 8.87 -13.03
CA GLU A 36 0.81 9.15 -11.69
C GLU A 36 -0.35 9.40 -10.70
N ILE A 37 -0.21 8.85 -9.49
CA ILE A 37 -1.12 9.09 -8.36
C ILE A 37 -0.29 9.73 -7.27
N SER A 38 -0.49 11.01 -7.04
CA SER A 38 0.17 11.75 -5.97
C SER A 38 -0.70 11.86 -4.73
N SER A 39 -0.09 12.07 -3.57
CA SER A 39 -0.83 12.37 -2.33
C SER A 39 -1.66 13.66 -2.45
N SER A 40 -1.24 14.62 -3.29
CA SER A 40 -2.01 15.84 -3.56
C SER A 40 -3.30 15.60 -4.35
N ASP A 41 -3.36 14.59 -5.22
CA ASP A 41 -4.57 14.23 -5.96
C ASP A 41 -5.68 13.68 -5.05
N LEU A 42 -5.30 13.33 -3.81
CA LEU A 42 -6.17 12.74 -2.79
C LEU A 42 -6.46 13.70 -1.63
N ALA A 43 -5.99 14.95 -1.69
CA ALA A 43 -6.21 15.93 -0.63
C ALA A 43 -7.71 16.19 -0.38
N GLY A 44 -8.09 16.37 0.89
CA GLY A 44 -9.49 16.54 1.28
C GLY A 44 -10.30 15.24 1.30
N LYS A 45 -9.64 14.08 1.19
CA LYS A 45 -10.25 12.75 1.35
C LYS A 45 -9.48 11.96 2.38
N LYS A 46 -10.17 11.06 3.08
CA LYS A 46 -9.55 10.05 3.92
C LYS A 46 -8.88 9.02 3.02
N VAL A 47 -7.61 8.71 3.28
CA VAL A 47 -6.85 7.77 2.45
C VAL A 47 -6.46 6.55 3.29
N VAL A 48 -6.89 5.37 2.85
CA VAL A 48 -6.46 4.09 3.38
C VAL A 48 -5.35 3.53 2.49
N LEU A 49 -4.10 3.63 2.94
CA LEU A 49 -2.94 3.00 2.31
C LEU A 49 -2.86 1.54 2.76
N ASN A 50 -3.34 0.64 1.91
CA ASN A 50 -3.24 -0.80 2.14
C ASN A 50 -1.96 -1.32 1.48
N ILE A 51 -0.93 -1.67 2.25
CA ILE A 51 0.44 -1.89 1.76
C ILE A 51 0.77 -3.38 1.76
N PHE A 52 1.29 -3.88 0.63
CA PHE A 52 1.54 -5.28 0.31
C PHE A 52 3.02 -5.52 -0.05
N PRO A 53 3.64 -6.64 0.37
CA PRO A 53 4.85 -7.11 -0.28
C PRO A 53 4.63 -7.40 -1.77
N SER A 54 3.50 -8.03 -2.10
CA SER A 54 2.99 -8.12 -3.47
C SER A 54 1.47 -8.35 -3.45
N ILE A 55 0.77 -7.75 -4.41
CA ILE A 55 -0.66 -7.96 -4.67
C ILE A 55 -0.93 -9.29 -5.39
N ASP A 56 0.09 -9.88 -6.01
CA ASP A 56 0.03 -11.13 -6.77
C ASP A 56 0.43 -12.33 -5.90
N THR A 57 -0.10 -12.38 -4.67
CA THR A 57 0.13 -13.48 -3.73
C THR A 57 -1.15 -14.25 -3.46
N PRO A 58 -1.09 -15.57 -3.21
CA PRO A 58 -2.26 -16.42 -2.98
C PRO A 58 -2.97 -16.14 -1.63
N THR A 59 -2.44 -15.23 -0.81
CA THR A 59 -3.02 -14.81 0.46
C THR A 59 -4.44 -14.28 0.24
N CYS A 60 -5.40 -14.84 0.99
CA CYS A 60 -6.84 -14.78 0.73
C CYS A 60 -7.32 -13.41 0.24
N ALA A 61 -7.45 -13.27 -1.09
CA ALA A 61 -7.95 -12.07 -1.74
C ALA A 61 -9.33 -11.65 -1.21
N GLN A 62 -10.12 -12.58 -0.67
CA GLN A 62 -11.45 -12.31 -0.12
C GLN A 62 -11.43 -11.41 1.11
N SER A 63 -10.49 -11.59 2.06
CA SER A 63 -10.44 -10.72 3.25
C SER A 63 -9.99 -9.31 2.89
N VAL A 64 -9.02 -9.20 1.98
CA VAL A 64 -8.55 -7.92 1.43
C VAL A 64 -9.69 -7.24 0.67
N ARG A 65 -10.42 -7.98 -0.15
CA ARG A 65 -11.58 -7.48 -0.87
C ARG A 65 -12.66 -6.95 0.07
N GLN A 66 -13.06 -7.73 1.08
CA GLN A 66 -14.07 -7.28 2.06
C GLN A 66 -13.62 -6.06 2.85
N PHE A 67 -12.33 -5.97 3.20
CA PHE A 67 -11.77 -4.78 3.83
C PHE A 67 -11.87 -3.57 2.90
N ASN A 68 -11.44 -3.72 1.65
CA ASN A 68 -11.47 -2.67 0.65
C ASN A 68 -12.92 -2.20 0.35
N GLU A 69 -13.89 -3.12 0.20
CA GLU A 69 -15.31 -2.80 0.02
C GLU A 69 -15.88 -2.00 1.19
N LYS A 70 -15.57 -2.41 2.42
CA LYS A 70 -16.03 -1.70 3.62
C LYS A 70 -15.40 -0.31 3.75
N ALA A 71 -14.10 -0.20 3.51
CA ALA A 71 -13.37 1.06 3.63
C ALA A 71 -13.77 2.05 2.53
N ALA A 72 -13.91 1.57 1.29
CA ALA A 72 -14.33 2.41 0.16
C ALA A 72 -15.81 2.83 0.22
N GLY A 73 -16.64 2.11 0.98
CA GLY A 73 -18.02 2.49 1.27
C GLY A 73 -18.18 3.57 2.34
N LEU A 74 -17.09 4.02 2.97
CA LEU A 74 -17.12 5.14 3.92
C LEU A 74 -17.13 6.49 3.18
N GLU A 75 -17.74 7.48 3.81
CA GLU A 75 -17.80 8.85 3.28
C GLU A 75 -16.40 9.42 3.05
N ASP A 76 -16.22 10.05 1.88
CA ASP A 76 -14.98 10.69 1.42
C ASP A 76 -13.72 9.85 1.61
N THR A 77 -13.83 8.53 1.44
CA THR A 77 -12.72 7.59 1.65
C THR A 77 -12.23 6.98 0.35
N VAL A 78 -10.91 6.97 0.15
CA VAL A 78 -10.23 6.28 -0.96
C VAL A 78 -9.32 5.21 -0.38
N VAL A 79 -9.36 4.02 -0.97
CA VAL A 79 -8.43 2.94 -0.64
C VAL A 79 -7.37 2.86 -1.73
N LEU A 80 -6.11 2.97 -1.36
CA LEU A 80 -4.97 2.82 -2.27
C LEU A 80 -4.20 1.56 -1.86
N CYS A 81 -4.27 0.53 -2.70
CA CYS A 81 -3.51 -0.71 -2.55
C CYS A 81 -2.11 -0.51 -3.14
N VAL A 82 -1.09 -0.50 -2.28
CA VAL A 82 0.29 -0.13 -2.63
C VAL A 82 1.21 -1.34 -2.58
N SER A 83 2.03 -1.54 -3.61
CA SER A 83 3.09 -2.56 -3.64
C SER A 83 4.20 -2.17 -4.62
N GLU A 84 5.28 -2.95 -4.66
CA GLU A 84 6.34 -2.82 -5.69
C GLU A 84 6.00 -3.54 -7.01
N ASP A 85 4.83 -4.17 -7.12
CA ASP A 85 4.44 -4.85 -8.36
C ASP A 85 4.29 -3.82 -9.48
N LEU A 86 4.75 -4.16 -10.68
CA LEU A 86 4.55 -3.30 -11.84
C LEU A 86 3.04 -3.08 -12.09
N PRO A 87 2.64 -1.92 -12.65
CA PRO A 87 1.24 -1.62 -12.94
C PRO A 87 0.48 -2.72 -13.71
N PHE A 88 1.20 -3.49 -14.55
CA PHE A 88 0.65 -4.60 -15.31
C PHE A 88 0.10 -5.74 -14.44
N ALA A 89 0.57 -5.88 -13.20
CA ALA A 89 0.09 -6.86 -12.25
C ALA A 89 -1.24 -6.47 -11.59
N ALA A 90 -1.64 -5.18 -11.66
CA ALA A 90 -2.87 -4.70 -11.03
C ALA A 90 -4.12 -5.44 -11.52
N GLY A 91 -4.16 -5.83 -12.80
CA GLY A 91 -5.26 -6.61 -13.38
C GLY A 91 -5.41 -8.03 -12.79
N ARG A 92 -4.39 -8.53 -12.08
CA ARG A 92 -4.44 -9.84 -11.38
C ARG A 92 -4.92 -9.70 -9.93
N PHE A 93 -5.12 -8.49 -9.44
CA PHE A 93 -5.50 -8.22 -8.07
C PHE A 93 -7.01 -8.16 -7.88
N CYS A 94 -7.61 -9.30 -7.53
CA CYS A 94 -9.06 -9.40 -7.23
C CYS A 94 -9.52 -8.54 -6.03
N GLY A 95 -8.58 -8.05 -5.22
CA GLY A 95 -8.88 -7.22 -4.04
C GLY A 95 -9.37 -5.80 -4.37
N ALA A 96 -9.12 -5.31 -5.60
CA ALA A 96 -9.63 -4.01 -6.07
C ALA A 96 -10.67 -4.14 -7.21
N GLU A 97 -10.81 -5.34 -7.79
CA GLU A 97 -11.62 -5.56 -8.99
C GLU A 97 -13.10 -5.22 -8.77
N GLY A 98 -13.60 -4.23 -9.51
CA GLY A 98 -15.01 -3.83 -9.47
C GLY A 98 -15.45 -3.12 -8.17
N ILE A 99 -14.51 -2.60 -7.38
CA ILE A 99 -14.83 -1.79 -6.19
C ILE A 99 -14.54 -0.33 -6.50
N GLU A 100 -15.58 0.52 -6.47
CA GLU A 100 -15.44 1.96 -6.60
C GLU A 100 -14.56 2.54 -5.49
N ASN A 101 -13.81 3.62 -5.76
CA ASN A 101 -12.87 4.26 -4.81
C ASN A 101 -11.71 3.39 -4.31
N VAL A 102 -11.48 2.21 -4.90
CA VAL A 102 -10.26 1.41 -4.68
C VAL A 102 -9.34 1.59 -5.88
N LYS A 103 -8.10 2.02 -5.63
CA LYS A 103 -7.05 2.18 -6.63
C LYS A 103 -5.87 1.28 -6.29
N THR A 104 -5.07 0.92 -7.30
CA THR A 104 -3.76 0.28 -7.12
C THR A 104 -2.66 1.27 -7.46
N GLY A 105 -1.65 1.39 -6.59
CA GLY A 105 -0.49 2.25 -6.80
C GLY A 105 0.81 1.45 -6.73
N SER A 106 1.59 1.48 -7.79
CA SER A 106 2.90 0.83 -7.87
C SER A 106 4.00 1.76 -7.38
N GLY A 107 4.80 1.26 -6.43
CA GLY A 107 5.99 1.90 -5.88
C GLY A 107 7.26 1.70 -6.70
N PHE A 108 7.22 0.97 -7.83
CA PHE A 108 8.42 0.45 -8.51
C PHE A 108 9.51 1.47 -8.90
N ARG A 109 9.15 2.76 -8.93
CA ARG A 109 10.04 3.90 -9.21
C ARG A 109 9.86 5.07 -8.22
N SER A 110 9.24 4.79 -7.08
CA SER A 110 8.93 5.71 -6.00
C SER A 110 9.88 5.49 -4.82
N ASP A 111 10.02 6.48 -3.95
CA ASP A 111 10.66 6.35 -2.64
C ASP A 111 9.64 6.07 -1.52
N PHE A 112 8.39 5.75 -1.86
CA PHE A 112 7.30 5.48 -0.92
C PHE A 112 7.70 4.48 0.18
N ALA A 113 8.33 3.36 -0.19
CA ALA A 113 8.68 2.31 0.76
C ALA A 113 9.66 2.81 1.82
N GLU A 114 10.63 3.65 1.40
CA GLU A 114 11.60 4.28 2.27
C GLU A 114 10.94 5.32 3.18
N GLN A 115 10.14 6.23 2.61
CA GLN A 115 9.49 7.33 3.34
C GLN A 115 8.49 6.83 4.39
N TYR A 116 7.77 5.74 4.10
CA TYR A 116 6.82 5.13 5.02
C TYR A 116 7.45 4.08 5.94
N GLY A 117 8.76 3.86 5.85
CA GLY A 117 9.49 2.95 6.74
C GLY A 117 9.10 1.47 6.57
N VAL A 118 8.57 1.10 5.40
CA VAL A 118 8.06 -0.25 5.12
C VAL A 118 8.98 -1.08 4.22
N ARG A 119 10.06 -0.52 3.67
CA ARG A 119 10.96 -1.28 2.80
C ARG A 119 11.71 -2.36 3.58
N LEU A 120 11.56 -3.62 3.18
CA LEU A 120 12.35 -4.72 3.71
C LEU A 120 13.80 -4.59 3.23
N THR A 121 14.75 -4.66 4.16
CA THR A 121 16.17 -4.38 3.88
C THR A 121 17.01 -5.64 3.68
N GLU A 122 16.47 -6.82 4.03
CA GLU A 122 17.22 -8.07 4.07
C GLU A 122 16.40 -9.29 3.65
N GLY A 123 17.12 -10.40 3.41
CA GLY A 123 16.52 -11.69 3.05
C GLY A 123 15.94 -11.74 1.63
N PRO A 124 15.18 -12.80 1.29
CA PRO A 124 14.66 -13.02 -0.06
C PRO A 124 13.61 -12.00 -0.52
N LEU A 125 13.08 -11.19 0.41
CA LEU A 125 12.12 -10.12 0.14
C LEU A 125 12.76 -8.72 0.24
N ALA A 126 14.09 -8.63 0.29
CA ALA A 126 14.76 -7.34 0.29
C ALA A 126 14.36 -6.51 -0.95
N GLY A 127 13.94 -5.27 -0.72
CA GLY A 127 13.50 -4.35 -1.78
C GLY A 127 11.99 -4.31 -2.00
N VAL A 128 11.18 -5.20 -1.42
CA VAL A 128 9.72 -5.05 -1.40
C VAL A 128 9.22 -4.44 -0.08
N MET A 129 7.93 -4.16 0.00
CA MET A 129 7.30 -3.56 1.18
C MET A 129 6.89 -4.61 2.21
N ALA A 130 6.97 -4.27 3.49
CA ALA A 130 6.32 -4.99 4.56
C ALA A 130 4.79 -4.79 4.46
N ARG A 131 4.05 -5.78 4.96
CA ARG A 131 2.60 -5.73 5.09
C ARG A 131 2.22 -4.66 6.13
N ALA A 132 1.52 -3.61 5.74
CA ALA A 132 1.07 -2.55 6.64
C ALA A 132 -0.26 -1.93 6.18
N VAL A 133 -0.94 -1.23 7.10
CA VAL A 133 -2.06 -0.34 6.77
C VAL A 133 -1.81 1.00 7.45
N VAL A 134 -1.88 2.08 6.69
CA VAL A 134 -1.81 3.46 7.20
C VAL A 134 -3.11 4.17 6.80
N VAL A 135 -3.75 4.84 7.74
CA VAL A 135 -4.96 5.63 7.50
C VAL A 135 -4.59 7.09 7.70
N VAL A 136 -4.86 7.90 6.68
CA VAL A 136 -4.60 9.34 6.64
C VAL A 136 -5.95 10.06 6.61
N ASP A 137 -6.07 11.11 7.40
CA ASP A 137 -7.23 12.01 7.40
C ASP A 137 -7.18 13.01 6.22
N GLU A 138 -8.22 13.84 6.13
CA GLU A 138 -8.43 14.82 5.06
C GLU A 138 -7.41 15.97 4.96
#